data_AF-A0A2E0F4V8-F1
#
_entry.id   AF-A0A2E0F4V8-F1
#
_cell.length_a   1.000
_cell.length_b   1.000
_cell.length_c   1.000
_cell.angle_alpha   90.00
_cell.angle_beta   90.00
_cell.angle_gamma   90.00
#
_symmetry.space_group_name_H-M   'P 1'
#
loop_
_entity.id
_entity.type
_entity.pdbx_description
1 polymer ?
#
loop_
_entity_poly.entity_id
_entity_poly.type
_entity_poly.pdbx_seq_one_letter_code
_entity_poly.pdbx_strand_id
1 'polypeptide(L)'
;MPHKKNPDVFELVRAKCNSLKSLPNEFLIMSNNLTSGYHRDLQLYKEKIIQAINEIVNCLEIFNYSIKKIKVRRDILKDKKYEYIFSVENLNELVKSGKSFRDSYNQVSNEIKNESFVPKKDIKHEIIGGINNLCLDEIELKMNKIFDL
;
A
#
# COMPACT_ATOMS: atom_id res chain seq x y z
N MET A 1 -20.85 16.85 -9.26
CA MET A 1 -19.41 17.20 -9.15
C MET A 1 -18.62 16.47 -10.25
N PRO A 2 -18.40 17.09 -11.42
CA PRO A 2 -17.88 16.40 -12.61
C PRO A 2 -16.45 15.86 -12.47
N HIS A 3 -15.64 16.42 -11.57
CA HIS A 3 -14.27 15.96 -11.31
C HIS A 3 -14.17 14.89 -10.21
N LYS A 4 -15.26 14.62 -9.48
CA LYS A 4 -15.26 13.66 -8.37
C LYS A 4 -15.30 12.24 -8.95
N LYS A 5 -14.23 11.48 -8.72
CA LYS A 5 -14.17 10.04 -9.01
C LYS A 5 -14.04 9.29 -7.70
N ASN A 6 -14.98 8.40 -7.43
CA ASN A 6 -14.94 7.56 -6.23
C ASN A 6 -14.14 6.28 -6.56
N PRO A 7 -13.38 5.74 -5.60
CA PRO A 7 -12.63 4.50 -5.77
C PRO A 7 -13.51 3.26 -5.52
N ASP A 8 -14.77 3.27 -5.97
CA ASP A 8 -15.81 2.29 -5.57
C ASP A 8 -15.34 0.84 -5.78
N VAL A 9 -14.66 0.56 -6.89
CA VAL A 9 -14.11 -0.77 -7.19
C VAL A 9 -13.13 -1.24 -6.12
N PHE A 10 -12.23 -0.38 -5.67
CA PHE A 10 -11.26 -0.73 -4.63
C PHE A 10 -11.93 -0.87 -3.25
N GLU A 11 -12.99 -0.12 -2.99
CA GLU A 11 -13.79 -0.25 -1.77
C GLU A 11 -14.51 -1.59 -1.72
N LEU A 12 -15.10 -2.03 -2.84
CA LEU A 12 -15.75 -3.33 -2.97
C LEU A 12 -14.75 -4.49 -2.84
N VAL A 13 -13.60 -4.40 -3.52
CA VAL A 13 -12.52 -5.41 -3.38
C VAL A 13 -12.07 -5.50 -1.91
N ARG A 14 -11.86 -4.36 -1.24
CA ARG A 14 -11.49 -4.33 0.19
C ARG A 14 -12.55 -5.02 1.06
N ALA A 15 -13.83 -4.74 0.85
CA ALA A 15 -14.91 -5.35 1.61
C ALA A 15 -14.98 -6.87 1.36
N LYS A 16 -14.87 -7.31 0.11
CA LYS A 16 -14.84 -8.73 -0.28
C LYS A 16 -13.65 -9.48 0.34
N CYS A 17 -12.47 -8.88 0.36
CA CYS A 17 -11.31 -9.45 1.06
C CYS A 17 -11.57 -9.64 2.56
N ASN A 18 -12.25 -8.70 3.22
CA ASN A 18 -12.60 -8.86 4.63
C ASN A 18 -13.62 -9.99 4.86
N SER A 19 -14.59 -10.14 3.95
CA SER A 19 -15.52 -11.28 3.97
C SER A 19 -14.80 -12.61 3.75
N LEU A 20 -13.81 -12.67 2.86
CA LEU A 20 -13.01 -13.88 2.66
C LEU A 20 -12.18 -14.23 3.89
N LYS A 21 -11.66 -13.22 4.60
CA LYS A 21 -10.92 -13.40 5.86
C LYS A 21 -11.79 -13.95 7.00
N SER A 22 -13.12 -13.85 6.95
CA SER A 22 -13.98 -14.45 7.97
C SER A 22 -14.22 -15.95 7.77
N LEU A 23 -13.88 -16.50 6.60
CA LEU A 23 -14.13 -17.91 6.27
C LEU A 23 -13.49 -18.90 7.26
N PRO A 24 -12.25 -18.71 7.75
CA PRO A 24 -11.67 -19.59 8.76
C PRO A 24 -12.46 -19.59 10.07
N ASN A 25 -13.01 -18.44 10.48
CA ASN A 25 -13.84 -18.35 11.68
C ASN A 25 -15.19 -19.04 11.47
N GLU A 26 -15.78 -18.92 10.28
CA GLU A 26 -17.00 -19.66 9.91
C GLU A 26 -16.75 -21.18 10.01
N PHE A 27 -15.65 -21.68 9.43
CA PHE A 27 -15.29 -23.09 9.51
C PHE A 27 -14.97 -23.57 10.93
N LEU A 28 -14.32 -22.72 11.75
CA LEU A 28 -14.09 -23.02 13.16
C LEU A 28 -15.42 -23.26 13.88
N ILE A 29 -16.38 -22.34 13.71
CA ILE A 29 -17.71 -22.43 14.34
C ILE A 29 -18.47 -23.66 13.83
N MET A 30 -18.43 -23.95 12.53
CA MET A 30 -19.09 -25.12 11.94
C MET A 30 -18.52 -26.45 12.47
N SER A 31 -17.23 -26.47 12.81
CA SER A 31 -16.59 -27.66 13.39
C SER A 31 -16.78 -27.82 14.90
N ASN A 32 -17.43 -26.87 15.58
CA ASN A 32 -17.60 -26.95 17.02
C ASN A 32 -18.48 -28.15 17.40
N ASN A 33 -18.11 -28.82 18.50
CA ASN A 33 -18.81 -29.98 19.07
C ASN A 33 -18.84 -31.24 18.19
N LEU A 34 -18.06 -31.29 17.11
CA LEU A 34 -17.86 -32.52 16.36
C LEU A 34 -17.00 -33.50 17.16
N THR A 35 -17.49 -34.72 17.35
CA THR A 35 -16.68 -35.83 17.88
C THR A 35 -15.72 -36.35 16.81
N SER A 36 -14.83 -37.29 17.16
CA SER A 36 -13.98 -37.94 16.15
C SER A 36 -14.81 -38.75 15.14
N GLY A 37 -14.33 -38.82 13.90
CA GLY A 37 -14.96 -39.58 12.82
C GLY A 37 -15.58 -38.70 11.74
N TYR A 38 -16.42 -39.31 10.91
CA TYR A 38 -17.10 -38.64 9.80
C TYR A 38 -18.40 -37.98 10.28
N HIS A 39 -18.56 -36.69 9.96
CA HIS A 39 -19.78 -35.92 10.17
C HIS A 39 -20.27 -35.34 8.85
N ARG A 40 -21.58 -35.43 8.59
CA ARG A 40 -22.18 -34.93 7.33
C ARG A 40 -22.14 -33.40 7.25
N ASP A 41 -22.03 -32.72 8.39
CA ASP A 41 -21.84 -31.27 8.56
C ASP A 41 -20.70 -30.73 7.69
N LEU A 42 -19.62 -31.51 7.53
CA LEU A 42 -18.45 -31.15 6.73
C LEU A 42 -18.75 -30.97 5.24
N GLN A 43 -19.90 -31.46 4.73
CA GLN A 43 -20.29 -31.26 3.34
C GLN A 43 -20.50 -29.78 2.99
N LEU A 44 -20.89 -28.96 3.97
CA LEU A 44 -21.11 -27.51 3.79
C LEU A 44 -19.84 -26.74 3.44
N TYR A 45 -18.65 -27.30 3.74
CA TYR A 45 -17.37 -26.65 3.52
C TYR A 45 -17.09 -26.49 2.03
N LYS A 46 -17.46 -27.49 1.23
CA LYS A 46 -17.16 -27.54 -0.20
C LYS A 46 -17.74 -26.34 -0.95
N GLU A 47 -19.02 -26.04 -0.71
CA GLU A 47 -19.69 -24.91 -1.34
C GLU A 47 -18.98 -23.59 -1.00
N LYS A 48 -18.69 -23.39 0.29
CA LYS A 48 -18.05 -22.18 0.80
C LYS A 48 -16.64 -21.98 0.25
N ILE A 49 -15.86 -23.05 0.14
CA ILE A 49 -14.53 -23.02 -0.48
C ILE A 49 -14.64 -22.64 -1.96
N ILE A 50 -15.56 -23.26 -2.71
CA ILE A 50 -15.75 -22.96 -4.14
C ILE A 50 -16.15 -21.49 -4.33
N GLN A 51 -17.10 -20.99 -3.53
CA GLN A 51 -17.51 -19.59 -3.55
C GLN A 51 -16.35 -18.65 -3.23
N ALA A 52 -15.54 -18.98 -2.22
CA ALA A 52 -14.38 -18.18 -1.84
C ALA A 52 -13.33 -18.12 -2.95
N ILE A 53 -13.04 -19.25 -3.61
CA ILE A 53 -12.12 -19.30 -4.76
C ILE A 53 -12.62 -18.42 -5.89
N ASN A 54 -13.91 -18.54 -6.26
CA ASN A 54 -14.50 -17.73 -7.32
C ASN A 54 -14.45 -16.23 -6.97
N GLU A 55 -14.72 -15.87 -5.72
CA GLU A 55 -14.65 -14.49 -5.25
C GLU A 55 -13.22 -13.94 -5.28
N ILE A 56 -12.22 -14.74 -4.92
CA ILE A 56 -10.80 -14.37 -5.04
C ILE A 56 -10.45 -14.11 -6.51
N VAL A 57 -10.82 -14.99 -7.42
CA VAL A 57 -10.57 -14.83 -8.86
C VAL A 57 -11.22 -13.53 -9.38
N ASN A 58 -12.50 -13.32 -9.07
CA ASN A 58 -13.21 -12.10 -9.46
C ASN A 58 -12.54 -10.83 -8.91
N CYS A 59 -12.08 -10.85 -7.66
CA CYS A 59 -11.34 -9.74 -7.05
C CYS A 59 -10.01 -9.48 -7.77
N LEU A 60 -9.26 -10.51 -8.15
CA LEU A 60 -8.02 -10.38 -8.89
C LEU A 60 -8.24 -9.85 -10.32
N GLU A 61 -9.28 -10.32 -11.00
CA GLU A 61 -9.64 -9.86 -12.34
C GLU A 61 -10.01 -8.38 -12.35
N ILE A 62 -10.92 -7.95 -11.46
CA ILE A 62 -11.34 -6.56 -11.39
C ILE A 62 -10.19 -5.66 -10.95
N PHE A 63 -9.34 -6.12 -10.03
CA PHE A 63 -8.15 -5.39 -9.61
C PHE A 63 -7.18 -5.20 -10.77
N ASN A 64 -6.84 -6.28 -11.50
CA ASN A 64 -5.96 -6.25 -12.67
C ASN A 64 -6.51 -5.32 -13.77
N TYR A 65 -7.82 -5.34 -14.01
CA TYR A 65 -8.45 -4.42 -14.96
C TYR A 65 -8.36 -2.96 -14.52
N SER A 66 -8.57 -2.71 -13.22
CA SER A 66 -8.68 -1.35 -12.66
C SER A 66 -7.32 -0.69 -12.46
N ILE A 67 -6.32 -1.44 -11.99
CA ILE A 67 -4.98 -0.95 -11.72
C ILE A 67 -4.33 -0.39 -12.99
N LYS A 68 -4.55 -1.04 -14.15
CA LYS A 68 -4.06 -0.60 -15.46
C LYS A 68 -4.62 0.75 -15.92
N LYS A 69 -5.75 1.19 -15.36
CA LYS A 69 -6.39 2.46 -15.70
C LYS A 69 -5.99 3.61 -14.78
N ILE A 70 -5.25 3.32 -13.69
CA ILE A 70 -4.75 4.37 -12.80
C ILE A 70 -3.76 5.23 -13.56
N LYS A 71 -3.96 6.55 -13.50
CA LYS A 71 -3.04 7.54 -14.04
C LYS A 71 -2.32 8.22 -12.89
N VAL A 72 -1.01 8.03 -12.80
CA VAL A 72 -0.18 8.76 -11.85
C VAL A 72 -0.14 10.23 -12.27
N ARG A 73 -0.48 11.13 -11.34
CA ARG A 73 -0.31 12.57 -11.56
C ARG A 73 1.17 12.91 -11.44
N ARG A 74 1.83 13.01 -12.59
CA ARG A 74 3.22 13.49 -12.69
C ARG A 74 3.31 14.89 -12.09
N ASP A 75 4.49 15.21 -11.56
CA ASP A 75 4.82 16.55 -11.05
C ASP A 75 3.92 17.08 -9.93
N ILE A 76 3.18 16.22 -9.23
CA ILE A 76 2.30 16.65 -8.13
C ILE A 76 3.07 17.44 -7.06
N LEU A 77 4.35 17.12 -6.84
CA LEU A 77 5.25 17.76 -5.89
C LEU A 77 5.74 19.16 -6.32
N LYS A 78 5.41 19.63 -7.53
CA LYS A 78 5.68 21.02 -7.94
C LYS A 78 4.70 22.02 -7.33
N ASP A 79 3.52 21.56 -6.90
CA ASP A 79 2.52 22.39 -6.22
C ASP A 79 3.06 22.83 -4.84
N LYS A 80 2.98 24.14 -4.56
CA LYS A 80 3.52 24.76 -3.33
C LYS A 80 3.01 24.10 -2.06
N LYS A 81 1.79 23.55 -2.06
CA LYS A 81 1.26 22.88 -0.86
C LYS A 81 2.07 21.66 -0.41
N TYR A 82 2.89 21.10 -1.29
CA TYR A 82 3.78 19.96 -0.98
C TYR A 82 5.21 20.40 -0.63
N GLU A 83 5.51 21.69 -0.55
CA GLU A 83 6.84 22.21 -0.21
C GLU A 83 7.37 21.66 1.12
N TYR A 84 6.51 21.57 2.13
CA TYR A 84 6.91 21.15 3.47
C TYR A 84 7.18 19.65 3.62
N ILE A 85 6.85 18.80 2.63
CA ILE A 85 7.23 17.38 2.69
C ILE A 85 8.76 17.20 2.66
N PHE A 86 9.49 18.18 2.12
CA PHE A 86 10.95 18.20 2.06
C PHE A 86 11.61 18.71 3.35
N SER A 87 10.83 19.12 4.35
CA SER A 87 11.38 19.61 5.64
C SER A 87 12.26 18.57 6.34
N VAL A 88 11.91 17.29 6.23
CA VAL A 88 12.71 16.18 6.75
C VAL A 88 14.05 16.05 6.03
N GLU A 89 14.10 16.34 4.72
CA GLU A 89 15.36 16.32 3.97
C GLU A 89 16.29 17.45 4.41
N ASN A 90 15.77 18.68 4.53
CA ASN A 90 16.53 19.81 5.09
C ASN A 90 17.06 19.49 6.50
N LEU A 91 16.23 18.89 7.35
CA LEU A 91 16.62 18.47 8.69
C LEU A 91 17.75 17.44 8.64
N ASN A 92 17.61 16.40 7.81
CA ASN A 92 18.61 15.34 7.67
C ASN A 92 19.96 15.88 7.20
N GLU A 93 19.98 16.87 6.30
CA GLU A 93 21.23 17.51 5.92
C GLU A 93 21.90 18.27 7.07
N LEU A 94 21.13 19.00 7.88
CA LEU A 94 21.66 19.69 9.06
C LEU A 94 22.25 18.67 10.05
N VAL A 95 21.59 17.53 10.24
CA VAL A 95 22.09 16.45 11.08
C VAL A 95 23.39 15.86 10.51
N LYS A 96 23.45 15.58 9.21
CA LYS A 96 24.69 15.12 8.56
C LYS A 96 25.82 16.15 8.64
N SER A 97 25.49 17.43 8.67
CA SER A 97 26.47 18.52 8.85
C SER A 97 26.99 18.65 10.29
N GLY A 98 26.52 17.78 11.20
CA GLY A 98 27.00 17.70 12.58
C GLY A 98 26.11 18.37 13.62
N LYS A 99 24.95 18.93 13.25
CA LYS A 99 23.99 19.46 14.23
C LYS A 99 23.24 18.33 14.92
N SER A 100 22.84 18.57 16.17
CA SER A 100 21.92 17.65 16.84
C SER A 100 20.58 17.61 16.09
N PHE A 101 19.87 16.49 16.19
CA PHE A 101 18.52 16.37 15.62
C PHE A 101 17.59 17.47 16.17
N ARG A 102 17.67 17.74 17.48
CA ARG A 102 16.83 18.74 18.16
C ARG A 102 17.08 20.15 17.61
N ASP A 103 18.34 20.53 17.43
CA ASP A 103 18.67 21.87 16.91
C ASP A 103 18.27 22.00 15.44
N SER A 104 18.49 20.95 14.66
CA SER A 104 18.08 20.88 13.25
C SER A 104 16.56 21.01 13.11
N TYR A 105 15.79 20.31 13.96
CA TYR A 105 14.33 20.40 14.01
C TYR A 105 13.85 21.81 14.37
N ASN A 106 14.41 22.39 15.44
CA ASN A 106 14.06 23.74 15.87
C ASN A 106 14.34 24.78 14.78
N GLN A 107 15.47 24.65 14.10
CA GLN A 107 15.83 25.54 13.00
C GLN A 107 14.82 25.45 11.85
N VAL A 108 14.57 24.26 11.31
CA VAL A 108 13.62 24.07 10.20
C VAL A 108 12.20 24.50 10.60
N SER A 109 11.77 24.23 11.83
CA SER A 109 10.47 24.68 12.34
C SER A 109 10.36 26.21 12.36
N ASN A 110 11.42 26.92 12.77
CA ASN A 110 11.44 28.38 12.77
C ASN A 110 11.46 28.95 11.34
N GLU A 111 12.21 28.33 10.42
CA GLU A 111 12.21 28.72 9.00
C GLU A 111 10.81 28.61 8.39
N ILE A 112 10.06 27.56 8.71
CA ILE A 112 8.67 27.39 8.25
C ILE A 112 7.75 28.45 8.86
N LYS A 113 7.84 28.70 10.17
CA LYS A 113 7.00 29.71 10.86
C LYS A 113 7.23 31.12 10.34
N ASN A 114 8.46 31.44 9.96
CA ASN A 114 8.87 32.75 9.48
C ASN A 114 8.76 32.90 7.96
N GLU A 115 8.15 31.93 7.26
CA GLU A 115 8.01 31.92 5.79
C GLU A 115 9.34 32.02 5.01
N SER A 116 10.46 31.68 5.65
CA SER A 116 11.80 31.70 5.06
C SER A 116 12.32 30.32 4.64
N PHE A 117 11.48 29.29 4.79
CA PHE A 117 11.82 27.91 4.43
C PHE A 117 12.03 27.75 2.92
N VAL A 118 13.16 27.17 2.54
CA VAL A 118 13.47 26.80 1.15
C VAL A 118 13.66 25.29 1.07
N PRO A 119 12.78 24.55 0.36
CA PRO A 119 12.83 23.10 0.28
C PRO A 119 14.03 22.63 -0.53
N LYS A 120 14.85 21.75 0.04
CA LYS A 120 15.83 20.99 -0.74
C LYS A 120 15.15 19.78 -1.34
N LYS A 121 15.03 19.81 -2.67
CA LYS A 121 14.37 18.77 -3.47
C LYS A 121 15.35 17.74 -4.04
N ASP A 122 16.65 17.98 -3.88
CA ASP A 122 17.73 17.09 -4.35
C ASP A 122 17.92 15.94 -3.34
N ILE A 123 17.12 14.89 -3.48
CA ILE A 123 17.17 13.71 -2.61
C ILE A 123 18.25 12.76 -3.14
N LYS A 124 19.39 12.70 -2.44
CA LYS A 124 20.53 11.83 -2.82
C LYS A 124 20.51 10.44 -2.21
N HIS A 125 19.53 10.16 -1.35
CA HIS A 125 19.42 8.88 -0.68
C HIS A 125 18.68 7.87 -1.55
N GLU A 126 19.32 6.70 -1.73
CA GLU A 126 18.70 5.53 -2.34
C GLU A 126 18.32 4.55 -1.23
N ILE A 127 17.02 4.43 -1.00
CA ILE A 127 16.43 3.40 -0.14
C ILE A 127 15.77 2.40 -1.08
N ILE A 128 16.01 1.11 -0.87
CA ILE A 128 15.36 0.02 -1.61
C ILE A 128 13.83 0.18 -1.47
N GLY A 129 13.14 0.22 -2.61
CA GLY A 129 11.69 0.48 -2.69
C GLY A 129 11.29 1.95 -2.50
N GLY A 130 12.26 2.86 -2.39
CA GLY A 130 12.03 4.29 -2.27
C GLY A 130 11.77 4.97 -3.63
N ILE A 131 11.37 6.23 -3.60
CA ILE A 131 11.00 6.99 -4.82
C ILE A 131 12.11 7.06 -5.87
N ASN A 132 13.38 7.06 -5.45
CA ASN A 132 14.55 7.10 -6.32
C ASN A 132 15.14 5.73 -6.62
N ASN A 133 14.66 4.67 -5.96
CA ASN A 133 15.11 3.30 -6.18
C ASN A 133 13.93 2.34 -5.93
N LEU A 134 13.03 2.26 -6.90
CA LEU A 134 11.83 1.42 -6.82
C LEU A 134 12.14 -0.08 -6.92
N CYS A 135 13.38 -0.44 -7.28
CA CYS A 135 13.83 -1.81 -7.52
C CYS A 135 12.97 -2.58 -8.54
N LEU A 136 12.57 -1.92 -9.64
CA LEU A 136 11.70 -2.54 -10.64
C LEU A 136 12.41 -3.68 -11.38
N ASP A 137 13.69 -3.51 -11.70
CA ASP A 137 14.49 -4.52 -12.39
C ASP A 137 14.63 -5.78 -11.53
N GLU A 138 14.87 -5.65 -10.23
CA GLU A 138 14.95 -6.77 -9.30
C GLU A 138 13.60 -7.46 -9.10
N ILE A 139 12.50 -6.70 -9.14
CA ILE A 139 11.15 -7.27 -9.12
C ILE A 139 10.90 -8.08 -10.40
N GLU A 140 11.27 -7.55 -11.56
CA GLU A 140 11.14 -8.23 -12.85
C GLU A 140 11.98 -9.52 -12.90
N LEU A 141 13.23 -9.47 -12.46
CA LEU A 141 14.09 -10.66 -12.35
C LEU A 141 13.50 -11.73 -11.43
N LYS A 142 12.92 -11.34 -10.28
CA LYS A 142 12.23 -12.27 -9.38
C LYS A 142 11.01 -12.90 -10.03
N MET A 143 10.24 -12.11 -10.79
CA MET A 143 9.08 -12.61 -11.52
C MET A 143 9.50 -13.62 -12.59
N ASN A 144 10.47 -13.29 -13.44
CA ASN A 144 10.94 -14.18 -14.52
C ASN A 144 11.48 -15.50 -13.97
N LYS A 145 12.23 -15.45 -12.84
CA LYS A 145 12.72 -16.66 -12.18
C LYS A 145 11.62 -17.58 -11.66
N ILE A 146 10.49 -17.04 -11.22
CA ILE A 146 9.37 -17.84 -10.69
C ILE A 146 8.50 -18.41 -11.81
N PHE A 147 8.36 -17.68 -12.91
CA PHE A 147 7.43 -18.01 -13.99
C PHE A 147 8.05 -18.74 -15.18
N ASP A 148 9.33 -19.15 -15.11
CA ASP A 148 10.07 -19.82 -16.20
C ASP A 148 9.85 -19.14 -17.57
N LEU A 149 10.01 -17.81 -17.60
CA LEU A 149 10.03 -16.99 -18.82
C LEU A 149 11.47 -16.68 -19.25
#